data_AF-A0A9Q1KUW6-F1
#
_entry.id   AF-A0A9Q1KUW6-F1
#
_cell.length_a   1.000
_cell.length_b   1.000
_cell.length_c   1.000
_cell.angle_alpha   90.00
_cell.angle_beta   90.00
_cell.angle_gamma   90.00
#
_symmetry.space_group_name_H-M   'P 1'
#
loop_
_entity.id
_entity.type
_entity.pdbx_description
1 polymer ?
#
loop_
_entity_poly.entity_id
_entity_poly.type
_entity_poly.pdbx_seq_one_letter_code
_entity_poly.pdbx_strand_id
1 'polypeptide(L)'
;MDSVSPMFCILLLISSTLSSSVVPSREEKFRAKEKEQMASSIQSPRLLDLIIRDYTVKLFDEGSFNTGVLSKVHLPANLSGIEVETVRFRCGSLRRYGGRVDEFHIGKGVTINPFVERVILIKQELGLNWSSIYYSTYNLDGYVLVTPILGLLAYNGGNDDQNASTPNPFGLDIVASEIPIRIYFTNVTRLKGISGKMPYCAYFEGQGKVTLASMVAPNVCEAKKLGHLGLVIKDTGLSDAPNQYTKKMSRWKVALVSSIGAALGAFLLGLLLIAMFVKAKKRSKLEEMVRRAYEEEALQVSMVGHTQKTIKRPLVDHYI
;
A
#
# COMPACT_ATOMS: atom_id res chain seq x y z
N MET A 1 53.49 50.11 -58.95
CA MET A 1 53.18 49.37 -57.71
C MET A 1 52.05 50.12 -57.09
N ASP A 2 50.83 49.78 -57.49
CA ASP A 2 49.61 50.46 -57.06
C ASP A 2 48.46 49.44 -57.00
N SER A 3 47.68 49.59 -55.95
CA SER A 3 46.46 48.84 -55.62
C SER A 3 45.26 49.40 -56.39
N VAL A 4 44.45 48.56 -57.06
CA VAL A 4 42.99 48.77 -57.22
C VAL A 4 42.26 47.42 -57.44
N SER A 5 41.10 47.31 -56.78
CA SER A 5 39.94 46.38 -56.89
C SER A 5 39.59 45.84 -58.29
N PRO A 6 38.80 44.75 -58.39
CA PRO A 6 37.40 44.99 -58.78
C PRO A 6 36.34 44.13 -58.07
N MET A 7 35.12 44.70 -58.04
CA MET A 7 33.82 44.03 -57.92
C MET A 7 33.72 42.70 -58.70
N PHE A 8 32.87 41.77 -58.25
CA PHE A 8 31.70 41.32 -59.04
C PHE A 8 30.77 40.36 -58.26
N CYS A 9 29.47 40.67 -58.36
CA CYS A 9 28.29 39.79 -58.34
C CYS A 9 27.89 38.96 -57.10
N ILE A 10 26.90 39.53 -56.41
CA ILE A 10 25.77 38.86 -55.77
C ILE A 10 25.10 37.88 -56.76
N LEU A 11 24.98 36.61 -56.38
CA LEU A 11 23.94 35.68 -56.83
C LEU A 11 23.64 34.66 -55.72
N LEU A 12 22.58 34.95 -54.96
CA LEU A 12 21.76 33.92 -54.30
C LEU A 12 21.11 33.07 -55.39
N LEU A 13 21.02 31.75 -55.22
CA LEU A 13 19.85 30.90 -55.54
C LEU A 13 20.10 29.43 -55.14
N ILE A 14 19.38 28.99 -54.09
CA ILE A 14 18.77 27.66 -53.86
C ILE A 14 19.71 26.44 -53.79
N SER A 15 20.07 26.05 -52.57
CA SER A 15 20.46 24.66 -52.25
C SER A 15 19.22 23.76 -52.27
N SER A 16 19.08 22.93 -53.30
CA SER A 16 18.13 21.82 -53.32
C SER A 16 18.62 20.73 -52.35
N THR A 17 18.00 20.66 -51.18
CA THR A 17 18.08 19.46 -50.32
C THR A 17 17.33 18.34 -51.03
N LEU A 18 18.06 17.50 -51.75
CA LEU A 18 17.55 16.23 -52.25
C LEU A 18 17.34 15.29 -51.05
N SER A 19 16.16 15.39 -50.43
CA SER A 19 15.71 14.46 -49.41
C SER A 19 15.47 13.11 -50.09
N SER A 20 16.48 12.24 -50.07
CA SER A 20 16.31 10.86 -50.50
C SER A 20 15.41 10.16 -49.49
N SER A 21 14.13 10.01 -49.85
CA SER A 21 13.19 9.14 -49.16
C SER A 21 13.65 7.70 -49.35
N VAL A 22 14.44 7.19 -48.42
CA VAL A 22 14.81 5.78 -48.35
C VAL A 22 13.50 4.99 -48.16
N VAL A 23 13.09 4.27 -49.21
CA VAL A 23 11.96 3.36 -49.16
C VAL A 23 12.33 2.20 -48.24
N PRO A 24 11.57 1.94 -47.14
CA PRO A 24 11.89 0.87 -46.21
C PRO A 24 11.91 -0.47 -46.92
N SER A 25 12.95 -1.27 -46.65
CA SER A 25 13.15 -2.58 -47.25
C SER A 25 11.97 -3.52 -46.92
N ARG A 26 11.75 -4.54 -47.77
CA ARG A 26 10.65 -5.51 -47.61
C ARG A 26 10.72 -6.23 -46.25
N GLU A 27 11.92 -6.46 -45.73
CA GLU A 27 12.16 -7.05 -44.41
C GLU A 27 11.82 -6.08 -43.27
N GLU A 28 12.08 -4.78 -43.41
CA GLU A 28 11.67 -3.77 -42.44
C GLU A 28 10.16 -3.59 -42.41
N LYS A 29 9.49 -3.64 -43.57
CA LYS A 29 8.01 -3.64 -43.64
C LYS A 29 7.42 -4.90 -43.03
N PHE A 30 8.05 -6.05 -43.23
CA PHE A 30 7.60 -7.31 -42.63
C PHE A 30 7.78 -7.29 -41.10
N ARG A 31 8.94 -6.83 -40.59
CA ARG A 31 9.15 -6.63 -39.16
C ARG A 31 8.25 -5.57 -38.56
N ALA A 32 7.94 -4.49 -39.27
CA ALA A 32 6.99 -3.49 -38.82
C ALA A 32 5.58 -4.07 -38.71
N LYS A 33 5.16 -4.87 -39.70
CA LYS A 33 3.86 -5.56 -39.71
C LYS A 33 3.75 -6.62 -38.60
N GLU A 34 4.83 -7.35 -38.33
CA GLU A 34 4.90 -8.32 -37.23
C GLU A 34 4.88 -7.63 -35.86
N LYS A 35 5.56 -6.48 -35.71
CA LYS A 35 5.50 -5.63 -34.50
C LYS A 35 4.11 -5.03 -34.26
N GLU A 36 3.42 -4.63 -35.32
CA GLU A 36 2.05 -4.08 -35.28
C GLU A 36 1.04 -5.17 -34.91
N GLN A 37 1.23 -6.39 -35.44
CA GLN A 37 0.40 -7.56 -35.10
C GLN A 37 0.62 -8.04 -33.66
N MET A 38 1.85 -7.96 -33.13
CA MET A 38 2.14 -8.30 -31.74
C MET A 38 1.51 -7.30 -30.76
N ALA A 39 1.52 -5.99 -31.07
CA ALA A 39 0.92 -4.95 -30.23
C ALA A 39 -0.61 -5.06 -30.12
N SER A 40 -1.29 -5.44 -31.21
CA SER A 40 -2.74 -5.69 -31.25
C SER A 40 -3.19 -6.94 -30.46
N SER A 41 -2.25 -7.83 -30.13
CA SER A 41 -2.51 -9.13 -29.49
C SER A 41 -2.24 -9.15 -27.98
N ILE A 42 -1.70 -8.07 -27.38
CA ILE A 42 -1.39 -8.05 -25.94
C ILE A 42 -2.68 -7.87 -25.12
N GLN A 43 -3.37 -8.98 -24.87
CA GLN A 43 -4.58 -9.03 -24.05
C GLN A 43 -4.35 -9.58 -22.65
N SER A 44 -3.11 -9.99 -22.35
CA SER A 44 -2.73 -10.61 -21.08
C SER A 44 -1.71 -9.74 -20.35
N PRO A 45 -1.98 -9.35 -19.08
CA PRO A 45 -1.01 -8.68 -18.20
C PRO A 45 0.31 -9.47 -18.11
N ARG A 46 0.22 -10.79 -18.00
CA ARG A 46 1.38 -11.69 -17.93
C ARG A 46 2.27 -11.59 -19.17
N LEU A 47 1.66 -11.50 -20.36
CA LEU A 47 2.42 -11.37 -21.60
C LEU A 47 3.09 -10.00 -21.67
N LEU A 48 2.40 -8.94 -21.24
CA LEU A 48 2.97 -7.59 -21.15
C LEU A 48 4.19 -7.56 -20.23
N ASP A 49 4.11 -8.20 -19.05
CA ASP A 49 5.23 -8.31 -18.11
C ASP A 49 6.47 -8.95 -18.73
N LEU A 50 6.28 -10.05 -19.48
CA LEU A 50 7.36 -10.77 -20.14
C LEU A 50 8.02 -9.92 -21.24
N ILE A 51 7.22 -9.21 -22.04
CA ILE A 51 7.73 -8.31 -23.07
C ILE A 51 8.55 -7.18 -22.43
N ILE A 52 8.01 -6.52 -21.38
CA ILE A 52 8.72 -5.44 -20.68
C ILE A 52 10.01 -5.96 -20.02
N ARG A 53 9.97 -7.15 -19.42
CA ARG A 53 11.14 -7.82 -18.86
C ARG A 53 12.23 -8.00 -19.93
N ASP A 54 11.88 -8.55 -21.08
CA ASP A 54 12.85 -8.87 -22.13
C ASP A 54 13.51 -7.60 -22.70
N TYR A 55 12.73 -6.52 -22.86
CA TYR A 55 13.29 -5.20 -23.21
C TYR A 55 14.22 -4.66 -22.14
N THR A 56 13.83 -4.77 -20.87
CA THR A 56 14.59 -4.20 -19.75
C THR A 56 15.89 -4.96 -19.50
N VAL A 57 15.85 -6.29 -19.50
CA VAL A 57 17.00 -7.16 -19.23
C VAL A 57 18.06 -6.99 -20.30
N LYS A 58 17.67 -6.88 -21.57
CA LYS A 58 18.61 -6.64 -22.67
C LYS A 58 19.50 -5.42 -22.45
N LEU A 59 18.99 -4.37 -21.80
CA LEU A 59 19.80 -3.19 -21.47
C LEU A 59 20.93 -3.52 -20.49
N PHE A 60 20.69 -4.41 -19.52
CA PHE A 60 21.71 -4.83 -18.54
C PHE A 60 22.87 -5.58 -19.19
N ASP A 61 22.65 -6.17 -20.37
CA ASP A 61 23.67 -6.88 -21.15
C ASP A 61 24.51 -5.91 -21.97
N GLU A 62 23.90 -4.82 -22.43
CA GLU A 62 24.50 -3.82 -23.30
C GLU A 62 25.27 -2.72 -22.52
N GLY A 63 25.09 -2.59 -21.20
CA GLY A 63 25.69 -1.51 -20.42
C GLY A 63 25.89 -1.77 -18.92
N SER A 64 26.69 -0.92 -18.27
CA SER A 64 26.97 -1.01 -16.83
C SER A 64 25.90 -0.28 -16.00
N PHE A 65 24.89 -1.00 -15.53
CA PHE A 65 23.94 -0.45 -14.57
C PHE A 65 24.56 -0.30 -13.18
N ASN A 66 24.52 0.90 -12.60
CA ASN A 66 25.00 1.09 -11.24
C ASN A 66 24.07 0.42 -10.21
N THR A 67 24.64 -0.22 -9.20
CA THR A 67 23.85 -0.83 -8.12
C THR A 67 23.15 0.26 -7.32
N GLY A 68 21.86 0.10 -7.07
CA GLY A 68 21.04 1.03 -6.29
C GLY A 68 20.66 2.32 -7.01
N VAL A 69 20.98 2.46 -8.30
CA VAL A 69 20.63 3.64 -9.10
C VAL A 69 19.41 3.32 -9.96
N LEU A 70 18.36 4.10 -9.79
CA LEU A 70 17.14 3.99 -10.60
C LEU A 70 17.41 4.51 -12.02
N SER A 71 17.02 3.73 -13.01
CA SER A 71 17.24 4.03 -14.44
C SER A 71 15.93 3.89 -15.21
N LYS A 72 15.64 4.85 -16.08
CA LYS A 72 14.46 4.79 -16.96
C LYS A 72 14.71 3.85 -18.13
N VAL A 73 13.69 3.08 -18.49
CA VAL A 73 13.70 2.17 -19.64
C VAL A 73 12.83 2.77 -20.73
N HIS A 74 13.43 3.01 -21.90
CA HIS A 74 12.70 3.53 -23.05
C HIS A 74 12.08 2.38 -23.84
N LEU A 75 10.77 2.24 -23.72
CA LEU A 75 10.01 1.25 -24.47
C LEU A 75 9.79 1.69 -25.92
N PRO A 76 9.61 0.74 -26.86
CA PRO A 76 9.23 1.04 -28.24
C PRO A 76 7.87 1.74 -28.34
N ALA A 77 7.62 2.43 -29.46
CA ALA A 77 6.42 3.24 -29.67
C ALA A 77 5.08 2.48 -29.50
N ASN A 78 5.08 1.17 -29.77
CA ASN A 78 3.91 0.32 -29.61
C ASN A 78 3.55 0.02 -28.14
N LEU A 79 4.45 0.31 -27.19
CA LEU A 79 4.23 0.24 -25.75
C LEU A 79 4.24 1.64 -25.12
N SER A 80 3.97 2.67 -25.93
CA SER A 80 3.88 4.04 -25.44
C SER A 80 2.78 4.20 -24.38
N GLY A 81 3.00 5.13 -23.45
CA GLY A 81 2.13 5.35 -22.30
C GLY A 81 2.38 4.41 -21.11
N ILE A 82 3.30 3.46 -21.23
CA ILE A 82 3.84 2.68 -20.10
C ILE A 82 5.16 3.32 -19.67
N GLU A 83 5.27 3.70 -18.41
CA GLU A 83 6.54 4.15 -17.82
C GLU A 83 7.21 2.98 -17.12
N VAL A 84 8.49 2.74 -17.45
CA VAL A 84 9.27 1.65 -16.86
C VAL A 84 10.54 2.21 -16.25
N GLU A 85 10.78 1.85 -15.00
CA GLU A 85 11.99 2.18 -14.27
C GLU A 85 12.58 0.90 -13.69
N THR A 86 13.91 0.82 -13.68
CA THR A 86 14.61 -0.38 -13.24
C THR A 86 15.74 -0.03 -12.30
N VAL A 87 16.03 -0.92 -11.36
CA VAL A 87 17.14 -0.79 -10.43
C VAL A 87 17.71 -2.16 -10.09
N ARG A 88 19.03 -2.22 -9.95
CA ARG A 88 19.75 -3.43 -9.56
C ARG A 88 20.22 -3.33 -8.12
N PHE A 89 19.90 -4.32 -7.29
CA PHE A 89 20.38 -4.43 -5.92
C PHE A 89 21.22 -5.70 -5.73
N ARG A 90 22.15 -5.66 -4.76
CA ARG A 90 22.67 -6.90 -4.17
C ARG A 90 21.60 -7.50 -3.27
N CYS A 91 21.36 -8.80 -3.37
CA CYS A 91 20.35 -9.49 -2.58
C CYS A 91 20.54 -9.27 -1.07
N GLY A 92 21.76 -9.44 -0.56
CA GLY A 92 22.07 -9.21 0.85
C GLY A 92 21.80 -7.77 1.33
N SER A 93 22.09 -6.77 0.49
CA SER A 93 21.82 -5.36 0.83
C SER A 93 20.32 -5.07 0.87
N LEU A 94 19.56 -5.55 -0.12
CA LEU A 94 18.11 -5.38 -0.17
C LEU A 94 17.44 -6.04 1.05
N ARG A 95 17.89 -7.24 1.44
CA ARG A 95 17.39 -7.92 2.65
C ARG A 95 17.73 -7.16 3.93
N ARG A 96 18.93 -6.60 4.05
CA ARG A 96 19.39 -5.94 5.29
C ARG A 96 18.81 -4.54 5.47
N TYR A 97 18.75 -3.76 4.39
CA TYR A 97 18.45 -2.33 4.45
C TYR A 97 17.11 -1.96 3.80
N GLY A 98 16.48 -2.89 3.07
CA GLY A 98 15.34 -2.55 2.24
C GLY A 98 15.77 -1.78 0.99
N GLY A 99 14.81 -1.14 0.34
CA GLY A 99 15.05 -0.37 -0.86
C GLY A 99 13.85 0.49 -1.23
N ARG A 100 14.07 1.47 -2.10
CA ARG A 100 13.01 2.30 -2.67
C ARG A 100 13.10 2.26 -4.19
N VAL A 101 11.96 2.01 -4.82
CA VAL A 101 11.78 2.06 -6.28
C VAL A 101 10.57 2.94 -6.53
N ASP A 102 10.83 4.23 -6.71
CA ASP A 102 9.81 5.27 -6.87
C ASP A 102 8.70 5.24 -5.79
N GLU A 103 7.47 4.81 -6.12
CA GLU A 103 6.32 4.67 -5.22
C GLU A 103 6.45 3.49 -4.25
N PHE A 104 7.29 2.50 -4.57
CA PHE A 104 7.44 1.28 -3.81
C PHE A 104 8.54 1.40 -2.77
N HIS A 105 8.16 1.26 -1.51
CA HIS A 105 9.05 1.28 -0.36
C HIS A 105 9.13 -0.14 0.21
N ILE A 106 10.24 -0.82 -0.06
CA ILE A 106 10.53 -2.18 0.40
C ILE A 106 11.18 -2.08 1.77
N GLY A 107 10.50 -2.64 2.78
CA GLY A 107 11.01 -2.70 4.15
C GLY A 107 12.31 -3.52 4.27
N LYS A 108 13.05 -3.30 5.37
CA LYS A 108 14.15 -4.20 5.75
C LYS A 108 13.62 -5.58 6.12
N GLY A 109 14.46 -6.59 5.99
CA GLY A 109 14.19 -7.96 6.40
C GLY A 109 13.39 -8.76 5.39
N VAL A 110 13.25 -8.33 4.13
CA VAL A 110 12.57 -9.13 3.10
C VAL A 110 13.26 -10.48 2.88
N THR A 111 12.45 -11.46 2.50
CA THR A 111 12.91 -12.76 2.01
C THR A 111 12.82 -12.79 0.50
N ILE A 112 13.85 -13.33 -0.15
CA ILE A 112 13.97 -13.40 -1.60
C ILE A 112 14.14 -14.87 -1.98
N ASN A 113 13.27 -15.38 -2.85
CA ASN A 113 13.27 -16.78 -3.26
C ASN A 113 13.11 -16.90 -4.79
N PRO A 114 13.96 -17.69 -5.47
CA PRO A 114 15.20 -18.29 -4.96
C PRO A 114 16.24 -17.22 -4.58
N PHE A 115 17.25 -17.62 -3.79
CA PHE A 115 18.34 -16.73 -3.42
C PHE A 115 19.32 -16.56 -4.59
N VAL A 116 19.62 -15.31 -4.94
CA VAL A 116 20.51 -14.92 -6.05
C VAL A 116 21.54 -13.89 -5.58
N GLU A 117 22.61 -13.66 -6.35
CA GLU A 117 23.61 -12.63 -5.98
C GLU A 117 23.02 -11.21 -6.13
N ARG A 118 22.36 -10.97 -7.26
CA ARG A 118 21.81 -9.66 -7.64
C ARG A 118 20.35 -9.79 -8.07
N VAL A 119 19.58 -8.78 -7.71
CA VAL A 119 18.15 -8.67 -8.03
C VAL A 119 17.96 -7.44 -8.90
N ILE A 120 17.26 -7.60 -10.01
CA ILE A 120 16.71 -6.51 -10.81
C ILE A 120 15.25 -6.33 -10.41
N LEU A 121 14.88 -5.11 -10.06
CA LEU A 121 13.50 -4.72 -9.85
C LEU A 121 13.04 -3.87 -11.02
N ILE A 122 11.91 -4.24 -11.61
CA ILE A 122 11.30 -3.54 -12.75
C ILE A 122 9.99 -2.94 -12.25
N LYS A 123 9.96 -1.62 -12.08
CA LYS A 123 8.75 -0.82 -11.86
C LYS A 123 8.07 -0.59 -13.19
N GLN A 124 6.77 -0.80 -13.23
CA GLN A 124 5.91 -0.53 -14.37
C GLN A 124 4.75 0.36 -13.91
N GLU A 125 4.51 1.45 -14.61
CA GLU A 125 3.27 2.21 -14.52
C GLU A 125 2.60 2.13 -15.89
N LEU A 126 1.48 1.39 -15.96
CA LEU A 126 0.88 1.05 -17.26
C LEU A 126 0.16 2.23 -17.92
N GLY A 127 -0.08 3.32 -17.19
CA GLY A 127 -1.02 4.35 -17.63
C GLY A 127 -2.45 3.81 -17.72
N LEU A 128 -3.42 4.71 -17.93
CA LEU A 128 -4.84 4.35 -17.84
C LEU A 128 -5.32 3.47 -19.00
N ASN A 129 -4.77 3.67 -20.20
CA ASN A 129 -5.19 2.92 -21.38
C ASN A 129 -4.78 1.44 -21.26
N TRP A 130 -3.53 1.15 -20.91
CA TRP A 130 -3.08 -0.23 -20.72
C TRP A 130 -3.65 -0.86 -19.47
N SER A 131 -3.96 -0.08 -18.43
CA SER A 131 -4.62 -0.61 -17.22
C SER A 131 -5.95 -1.30 -17.52
N SER A 132 -6.60 -0.99 -18.66
CA SER A 132 -7.84 -1.63 -19.08
C SER A 132 -7.73 -3.15 -19.29
N ILE A 133 -6.54 -3.68 -19.62
CA ILE A 133 -6.32 -5.13 -19.80
C ILE A 133 -6.58 -5.93 -18.52
N TYR A 134 -6.59 -5.27 -17.36
CA TYR A 134 -6.90 -5.93 -16.10
C TYR A 134 -8.38 -6.27 -15.98
N TYR A 135 -9.29 -5.55 -16.65
CA TYR A 135 -10.71 -5.89 -16.65
C TYR A 135 -11.04 -7.17 -17.43
N SER A 136 -10.25 -7.53 -18.45
CA SER A 136 -10.47 -8.76 -19.20
C SER A 136 -9.93 -10.00 -18.48
N THR A 137 -8.91 -9.82 -17.64
CA THR A 137 -8.19 -10.91 -16.97
C THR A 137 -8.66 -11.14 -15.54
N TYR A 138 -9.15 -10.09 -14.87
CA TYR A 138 -9.47 -10.11 -13.46
C TYR A 138 -10.92 -9.75 -13.20
N ASN A 139 -11.51 -10.44 -12.23
CA ASN A 139 -12.85 -10.11 -11.78
C ASN A 139 -12.83 -8.93 -10.79
N LEU A 140 -13.29 -7.77 -11.25
CA LEU A 140 -13.45 -6.54 -10.47
C LEU A 140 -14.91 -6.27 -10.06
N ASP A 141 -15.79 -7.28 -10.05
CA ASP A 141 -17.25 -7.18 -9.78
C ASP A 141 -17.69 -5.99 -8.90
N GLY A 142 -18.26 -4.97 -9.55
CA GLY A 142 -18.77 -3.77 -8.88
C GLY A 142 -17.70 -2.79 -8.40
N TYR A 143 -16.50 -2.84 -8.97
CA TYR A 143 -15.39 -1.92 -8.71
C TYR A 143 -14.81 -1.34 -10.01
N VAL A 144 -14.35 -0.09 -9.93
CA VAL A 144 -13.70 0.63 -11.02
C VAL A 144 -12.33 1.11 -10.59
N LEU A 145 -11.32 0.89 -11.45
CA LEU A 145 -9.96 1.41 -11.31
C LEU A 145 -9.96 2.93 -11.43
N VAL A 146 -9.30 3.59 -10.48
CA VAL A 146 -9.21 5.05 -10.40
C VAL A 146 -7.77 5.58 -10.51
N THR A 147 -6.80 4.67 -10.58
CA THR A 147 -5.39 4.95 -10.85
C THR A 147 -4.89 4.06 -11.99
N PRO A 148 -3.79 4.44 -12.66
CA PRO A 148 -2.98 3.48 -13.39
C PRO A 148 -2.60 2.30 -12.50
N ILE A 149 -2.42 1.12 -13.10
CA ILE A 149 -1.83 -0.04 -12.45
C ILE A 149 -0.33 0.21 -12.27
N LEU A 150 0.11 0.03 -11.03
CA LEU A 150 1.52 -0.02 -10.68
C LEU A 150 1.94 -1.48 -10.52
N GLY A 151 3.02 -1.86 -11.18
CA GLY A 151 3.68 -3.16 -11.07
C GLY A 151 5.09 -2.98 -10.52
N LEU A 152 5.49 -3.86 -9.61
CA LEU A 152 6.89 -4.05 -9.29
C LEU A 152 7.19 -5.54 -9.34
N LEU A 153 8.09 -5.93 -10.25
CA LEU A 153 8.45 -7.31 -10.50
C LEU A 153 9.96 -7.49 -10.24
N ALA A 154 10.33 -8.67 -9.76
CA ALA A 154 11.71 -8.97 -9.42
C ALA A 154 12.25 -10.12 -10.29
N TYR A 155 13.49 -9.97 -10.75
CA TYR A 155 14.21 -10.94 -11.57
C TYR A 155 15.66 -11.08 -11.10
N ASN A 156 16.31 -12.18 -11.45
CA ASN A 156 17.76 -12.30 -11.25
C ASN A 156 18.53 -11.27 -12.10
N GLY A 157 19.64 -10.77 -11.57
CA GLY A 157 20.39 -9.63 -12.11
C GLY A 157 21.89 -9.80 -12.12
N GLY A 158 22.37 -11.04 -12.06
CA GLY A 158 23.78 -11.39 -12.07
C GLY A 158 24.04 -12.61 -12.96
N ASN A 159 25.32 -12.95 -13.12
CA ASN A 159 25.77 -14.12 -13.87
C ASN A 159 25.56 -15.40 -13.03
N ASP A 160 24.34 -15.60 -12.53
CA ASP A 160 24.00 -16.78 -11.73
C ASP A 160 24.12 -18.06 -12.59
N ASP A 161 24.05 -17.92 -13.93
CA ASP A 161 24.40 -18.96 -14.91
C ASP A 161 25.71 -18.63 -15.62
N GLN A 162 26.85 -19.08 -15.07
CA GLN A 162 28.18 -18.88 -15.68
C GLN A 162 28.38 -19.59 -17.03
N ASN A 163 27.46 -20.49 -17.42
CA ASN A 163 27.53 -21.29 -18.65
C ASN A 163 26.58 -20.82 -19.77
N ALA A 164 25.78 -19.78 -19.54
CA ALA A 164 24.83 -19.30 -20.53
C ALA A 164 25.42 -18.13 -21.33
N SER A 165 25.49 -18.28 -22.66
CA SER A 165 25.91 -17.22 -23.59
C SER A 165 24.92 -16.04 -23.62
N THR A 166 23.73 -16.22 -23.06
CA THR A 166 22.65 -15.23 -22.98
C THR A 166 22.03 -15.25 -21.58
N PRO A 167 21.81 -14.08 -20.96
CA PRO A 167 21.11 -14.00 -19.69
C PRO A 167 19.68 -14.53 -19.81
N ASN A 168 19.33 -15.48 -18.94
CA ASN A 168 17.98 -16.04 -18.86
C ASN A 168 17.27 -15.47 -17.62
N PRO A 169 16.48 -14.38 -17.77
CA PRO A 169 15.84 -13.75 -16.63
C PRO A 169 14.66 -14.58 -16.11
N PHE A 170 14.80 -15.08 -14.88
CA PHE A 170 13.73 -15.78 -14.15
C PHE A 170 13.19 -14.92 -13.00
N GLY A 171 11.89 -15.08 -12.73
CA GLY A 171 11.20 -14.31 -11.70
C GLY A 171 11.62 -14.70 -10.30
N LEU A 172 11.66 -13.72 -9.40
CA LEU A 172 11.94 -13.88 -7.98
C LEU A 172 10.73 -13.48 -7.15
N ASP A 173 10.46 -14.25 -6.10
CA ASP A 173 9.52 -13.86 -5.07
C ASP A 173 10.23 -13.02 -4.01
N ILE A 174 9.75 -11.79 -3.82
CA ILE A 174 10.15 -10.96 -2.68
C ILE A 174 8.97 -10.83 -1.74
N VAL A 175 9.17 -11.33 -0.52
CA VAL A 175 8.14 -11.38 0.53
C VAL A 175 8.60 -10.53 1.70
N ALA A 176 7.75 -9.59 2.11
CA ALA A 176 7.91 -8.82 3.33
C ALA A 176 7.83 -9.72 4.56
N SER A 177 8.71 -9.47 5.52
CA SER A 177 8.69 -10.13 6.83
C SER A 177 7.81 -9.31 7.78
N GLU A 178 8.41 -8.66 8.78
CA GLU A 178 7.66 -7.83 9.76
C GLU A 178 7.23 -6.48 9.18
N ILE A 179 8.05 -5.89 8.31
CA ILE A 179 7.79 -4.56 7.73
C ILE A 179 7.21 -4.75 6.33
N PRO A 180 5.93 -4.36 6.10
CA PRO A 180 5.28 -4.51 4.81
C PRO A 180 5.91 -3.63 3.74
N ILE A 181 5.69 -3.99 2.48
CA ILE A 181 6.01 -3.12 1.35
C ILE A 181 4.94 -2.04 1.31
N ARG A 182 5.33 -0.76 1.36
CA ARG A 182 4.41 0.36 1.24
C ARG A 182 4.43 0.92 -0.16
N ILE A 183 3.25 1.26 -0.67
CA ILE A 183 3.09 1.80 -2.01
C ILE A 183 2.36 3.13 -1.90
N TYR A 184 3.01 4.19 -2.38
CA TYR A 184 2.53 5.56 -2.27
C TYR A 184 2.02 6.04 -3.62
N PHE A 185 0.70 6.15 -3.79
CA PHE A 185 0.12 6.69 -5.02
C PHE A 185 0.23 8.22 -5.01
N THR A 186 1.14 8.75 -5.82
CA THR A 186 1.40 10.20 -5.94
C THR A 186 0.52 10.87 -7.00
N ASN A 187 0.24 10.20 -8.12
CA ASN A 187 -0.51 10.75 -9.24
C ASN A 187 -2.01 10.39 -9.20
N VAL A 188 -2.69 10.83 -8.14
CA VAL A 188 -4.12 10.54 -7.89
C VAL A 188 -5.05 11.64 -8.41
N THR A 189 -4.71 12.26 -9.55
CA THR A 189 -5.41 13.45 -10.06
C THR A 189 -6.91 13.22 -10.30
N ARG A 190 -7.33 11.97 -10.62
CA ARG A 190 -8.74 11.58 -10.71
C ARG A 190 -9.45 11.37 -9.37
N LEU A 191 -8.74 11.11 -8.26
CA LEU A 191 -9.38 11.00 -6.93
C LEU A 191 -9.95 12.33 -6.44
N LYS A 192 -9.43 13.47 -6.92
CA LYS A 192 -9.93 14.80 -6.55
C LYS A 192 -11.39 15.03 -6.96
N GLY A 193 -11.88 14.33 -8.00
CA GLY A 193 -13.28 14.40 -8.45
C GLY A 193 -14.21 13.43 -7.73
N ILE A 194 -13.68 12.49 -6.95
CA ILE A 194 -14.43 11.42 -6.30
C ILE A 194 -14.72 11.84 -4.85
N SER A 195 -15.48 12.93 -4.71
CA SER A 195 -15.85 13.45 -3.39
C SER A 195 -16.68 12.40 -2.64
N GLY A 196 -16.18 11.95 -1.48
CA GLY A 196 -16.90 11.08 -0.56
C GLY A 196 -16.76 9.56 -0.76
N LYS A 197 -15.94 9.07 -1.71
CA LYS A 197 -15.64 7.62 -1.82
C LYS A 197 -14.18 7.36 -1.45
N MET A 198 -13.98 6.50 -0.45
CA MET A 198 -12.65 6.04 -0.04
C MET A 198 -12.22 4.87 -0.94
N PRO A 199 -11.09 4.98 -1.66
CA PRO A 199 -10.58 3.87 -2.47
C PRO A 199 -10.13 2.67 -1.63
N TYR A 200 -10.16 1.50 -2.27
CA TYR A 200 -9.53 0.27 -1.80
C TYR A 200 -8.26 0.00 -2.60
N CYS A 201 -7.25 -0.58 -1.93
CA CYS A 201 -6.12 -1.21 -2.60
C CYS A 201 -6.60 -2.50 -3.24
N ALA A 202 -6.43 -2.62 -4.56
CA ALA A 202 -6.65 -3.84 -5.31
C ALA A 202 -5.32 -4.49 -5.66
N TYR A 203 -5.09 -5.71 -5.16
CA TYR A 203 -3.93 -6.52 -5.48
C TYR A 203 -4.32 -7.58 -6.50
N PHE A 204 -3.61 -7.61 -7.61
CA PHE A 204 -3.86 -8.53 -8.72
C PHE A 204 -2.97 -9.76 -8.53
N GLU A 205 -3.56 -10.83 -8.00
CA GLU A 205 -2.87 -12.07 -7.66
C GLU A 205 -2.80 -13.01 -8.89
N GLY A 206 -2.07 -14.12 -8.78
CA GLY A 206 -2.14 -15.16 -9.82
C GLY A 206 -3.57 -15.70 -9.98
N GLN A 207 -3.86 -16.30 -11.14
CA GLN A 207 -5.13 -17.00 -11.45
C GLN A 207 -6.37 -16.08 -11.59
N GLY A 208 -6.19 -14.81 -11.98
CA GLY A 208 -7.32 -13.90 -12.26
C GLY A 208 -8.05 -13.41 -11.01
N LYS A 209 -7.49 -13.63 -9.83
CA LYS A 209 -8.06 -13.20 -8.54
C LYS A 209 -7.61 -11.80 -8.16
N VAL A 210 -8.52 -11.02 -7.60
CA VAL A 210 -8.23 -9.72 -7.00
C VAL A 210 -8.49 -9.78 -5.50
N THR A 211 -7.53 -9.30 -4.71
CA THR A 211 -7.70 -9.10 -3.27
C THR A 211 -7.85 -7.62 -2.98
N LEU A 212 -8.91 -7.26 -2.25
CA LEU A 212 -9.18 -5.88 -1.83
C LEU A 212 -8.77 -5.68 -0.38
N ALA A 213 -8.13 -4.55 -0.10
CA ALA A 213 -7.82 -4.11 1.26
C ALA A 213 -8.06 -2.61 1.43
N SER A 214 -8.42 -2.19 2.64
CA SER A 214 -8.45 -0.77 2.98
C SER A 214 -7.04 -0.18 2.95
N MET A 215 -6.93 1.07 2.53
CA MET A 215 -5.67 1.82 2.60
C MET A 215 -5.27 2.03 4.07
N VAL A 216 -3.95 2.05 4.34
CA VAL A 216 -3.41 2.29 5.69
C VAL A 216 -3.25 3.78 6.00
N ALA A 217 -3.14 4.60 4.96
CA ALA A 217 -3.14 6.06 5.01
C ALA A 217 -3.69 6.60 3.67
N PRO A 218 -4.00 7.89 3.54
CA PRO A 218 -4.48 8.46 2.27
C PRO A 218 -3.53 8.11 1.11
N ASN A 219 -4.03 7.38 0.12
CA ASN A 219 -3.29 6.95 -1.07
C ASN A 219 -2.09 6.01 -0.76
N VAL A 220 -2.12 5.30 0.37
CA VAL A 220 -1.06 4.37 0.77
C VAL A 220 -1.60 2.95 0.96
N CYS A 221 -0.98 2.02 0.24
CA CYS A 221 -1.27 0.59 0.31
C CYS A 221 -0.12 -0.18 0.97
N GLU A 222 -0.43 -1.33 1.58
CA GLU A 222 0.55 -2.24 2.18
C GLU A 222 0.44 -3.64 1.57
N ALA A 223 1.54 -4.13 1.02
CA ALA A 223 1.63 -5.45 0.40
C ALA A 223 2.62 -6.35 1.13
N LYS A 224 2.31 -7.65 1.19
CA LYS A 224 3.24 -8.68 1.65
C LYS A 224 4.18 -9.17 0.55
N LYS A 225 3.78 -9.06 -0.70
CA LYS A 225 4.54 -9.54 -1.87
C LYS A 225 4.56 -8.46 -2.95
N LEU A 226 5.60 -8.49 -3.77
CA LEU A 226 5.67 -7.73 -5.00
C LEU A 226 4.64 -8.24 -6.03
N GLY A 227 4.24 -7.38 -6.96
CA GLY A 227 3.22 -7.67 -7.95
C GLY A 227 2.52 -6.42 -8.48
N HIS A 228 1.32 -6.60 -9.00
CA HIS A 228 0.49 -5.55 -9.57
C HIS A 228 -0.59 -5.07 -8.61
N LEU A 229 -0.81 -3.76 -8.63
CA LEU A 229 -1.65 -3.08 -7.66
C LEU A 229 -2.26 -1.81 -8.30
N GLY A 230 -3.49 -1.50 -7.92
CA GLY A 230 -4.16 -0.25 -8.25
C GLY A 230 -5.12 0.18 -7.15
N LEU A 231 -5.64 1.40 -7.25
CA LEU A 231 -6.76 1.85 -6.41
C LEU A 231 -8.06 1.64 -7.16
N VAL A 232 -9.06 1.14 -6.44
CA VAL A 232 -10.43 0.94 -6.95
C VAL A 232 -11.46 1.60 -6.05
N ILE A 233 -12.59 2.00 -6.63
CA ILE A 233 -13.78 2.42 -5.90
C ILE A 233 -14.93 1.51 -6.26
N LYS A 234 -15.93 1.42 -5.37
CA LYS A 234 -17.18 0.73 -5.71
C LYS A 234 -17.90 1.48 -6.84
N ASP A 235 -18.24 0.76 -7.90
CA ASP A 235 -19.11 1.25 -8.96
C ASP A 235 -20.53 1.38 -8.39
N THR A 236 -21.01 2.62 -8.31
CA THR A 236 -22.38 2.90 -7.83
C THR A 236 -23.38 3.03 -8.97
N GLY A 237 -23.00 2.67 -10.21
CA GLY A 237 -23.91 2.47 -11.34
C GLY A 237 -25.01 3.54 -11.42
N LEU A 238 -24.67 4.77 -11.80
CA LEU A 238 -25.63 5.84 -12.13
C LEU A 238 -26.90 5.88 -11.24
N SER A 239 -26.74 5.91 -9.91
CA SER A 239 -27.83 6.22 -8.96
C SER A 239 -27.28 6.78 -7.65
N ASP A 240 -26.32 7.70 -7.74
CA ASP A 240 -26.08 8.65 -6.65
C ASP A 240 -26.96 9.88 -6.91
N ALA A 241 -28.26 9.75 -6.63
CA ALA A 241 -28.98 10.87 -6.04
C ALA A 241 -28.16 11.33 -4.82
N PRO A 242 -28.02 12.64 -4.55
CA PRO A 242 -27.04 13.15 -3.60
C PRO A 242 -27.43 12.72 -2.19
N ASN A 243 -26.97 11.54 -1.78
CA ASN A 243 -26.98 11.11 -0.40
C ASN A 243 -25.82 11.83 0.28
N GLN A 244 -26.16 13.06 0.64
CA GLN A 244 -25.56 13.94 1.61
C GLN A 244 -25.03 13.13 2.82
N TYR A 245 -23.78 12.66 2.71
CA TYR A 245 -22.93 12.38 3.86
C TYR A 245 -22.09 13.61 4.19
N THR A 246 -22.75 14.77 4.31
CA THR A 246 -22.38 15.67 5.40
C THR A 246 -23.11 15.16 6.62
N LYS A 247 -22.35 14.59 7.56
CA LYS A 247 -22.77 14.19 8.90
C LYS A 247 -23.42 15.38 9.63
N LYS A 248 -24.69 15.66 9.36
CA LYS A 248 -25.61 16.37 10.24
C LYS A 248 -26.52 15.32 10.84
N MET A 249 -26.20 14.89 12.06
CA MET A 249 -27.12 14.09 12.85
C MET A 249 -28.43 14.89 12.98
N SER A 250 -29.46 14.40 12.31
CA SER A 250 -30.83 14.85 12.47
C SER A 250 -31.23 14.67 13.93
N ARG A 251 -31.55 15.79 14.60
CA ARG A 251 -32.04 15.85 15.99
C ARG A 251 -33.26 14.96 16.26
N TRP A 252 -33.94 14.48 15.22
CA TRP A 252 -35.08 13.57 15.36
C TRP A 252 -34.65 12.18 15.85
N LYS A 253 -33.52 11.62 15.37
CA LYS A 253 -33.10 10.24 15.73
C LYS A 253 -32.47 10.12 17.13
N VAL A 254 -32.18 11.24 17.80
CA VAL A 254 -31.73 11.26 19.21
C VAL A 254 -32.92 11.14 20.17
N ALA A 255 -34.14 11.47 19.74
CA ALA A 255 -35.33 11.41 20.61
C ALA A 255 -35.85 9.97 20.82
N LEU A 256 -35.64 9.05 19.87
CA LEU A 256 -36.17 7.69 19.94
C LEU A 256 -35.27 6.66 20.64
N VAL A 257 -33.99 6.97 20.85
CA VAL A 257 -33.04 6.10 21.59
C VAL A 257 -32.97 6.45 23.08
N SER A 258 -33.67 7.50 23.51
CA SER A 258 -33.65 7.95 24.92
C SER A 258 -34.66 7.25 25.83
N SER A 259 -35.58 6.42 25.33
CA SER A 259 -36.65 5.85 26.18
C SER A 259 -36.23 4.58 26.94
N ILE A 260 -35.25 3.82 26.45
CA ILE A 260 -34.84 2.56 27.11
C ILE A 260 -33.72 2.80 28.14
N GLY A 261 -32.83 3.76 27.90
CA GLY A 261 -31.76 4.11 28.85
C GLY A 261 -32.25 4.82 30.11
N ALA A 262 -33.30 5.62 30.00
CA ALA A 262 -33.86 6.37 31.14
C ALA A 262 -34.57 5.46 32.15
N ALA A 263 -35.30 4.43 31.68
CA ALA A 263 -36.00 3.50 32.56
C ALA A 263 -35.02 2.63 33.37
N LEU A 264 -33.97 2.11 32.70
CA LEU A 264 -32.91 1.33 33.38
C LEU A 264 -32.09 2.20 34.34
N GLY A 265 -31.76 3.43 33.96
CA GLY A 265 -31.05 4.37 34.84
C GLY A 265 -31.87 4.77 36.08
N ALA A 266 -33.15 5.10 35.90
CA ALA A 266 -34.05 5.45 36.99
C ALA A 266 -34.33 4.25 37.92
N PHE A 267 -34.44 3.04 37.36
CA PHE A 267 -34.60 1.82 38.15
C PHE A 267 -33.37 1.53 39.03
N LEU A 268 -32.17 1.64 38.46
CA LEU A 268 -30.91 1.46 39.22
C LEU A 268 -30.74 2.53 40.31
N LEU A 269 -31.04 3.79 40.01
CA LEU A 269 -31.01 4.87 41.01
C LEU A 269 -32.05 4.67 42.11
N GLY A 270 -33.27 4.23 41.76
CA GLY A 270 -34.32 3.91 42.72
C GLY A 270 -33.92 2.82 43.70
N LEU A 271 -33.33 1.71 43.21
CA LEU A 271 -32.81 0.64 44.06
C LEU A 271 -31.71 1.12 45.01
N LEU A 272 -30.84 2.01 44.55
CA LEU A 272 -29.74 2.54 45.34
C LEU A 272 -30.23 3.43 46.50
N LEU A 273 -31.26 4.25 46.26
CA LEU A 273 -31.90 5.07 47.29
C LEU A 273 -32.62 4.23 48.34
N ILE A 274 -33.33 3.17 47.92
CA ILE A 274 -33.99 2.24 48.85
C ILE A 274 -32.96 1.54 49.73
N ALA A 275 -31.84 1.09 49.15
CA ALA A 275 -30.76 0.45 49.91
C ALA A 275 -30.12 1.40 50.94
N MET A 276 -29.93 2.67 50.59
CA MET A 276 -29.45 3.69 51.53
C MET A 276 -30.45 3.97 52.66
N PHE A 277 -31.74 4.06 52.35
CA PHE A 277 -32.77 4.30 53.36
C PHE A 277 -32.90 3.14 54.36
N VAL A 278 -32.83 1.89 53.87
CA VAL A 278 -32.81 0.69 54.72
C VAL A 278 -31.53 0.63 55.57
N LYS A 279 -30.37 0.99 55.00
CA LYS A 279 -29.11 1.07 55.75
C LYS A 279 -29.17 2.15 56.83
N ALA A 280 -29.72 3.34 56.53
CA ALA A 280 -29.89 4.42 57.50
C ALA A 280 -30.83 4.01 58.64
N LYS A 281 -31.98 3.38 58.31
CA LYS A 281 -32.93 2.86 59.32
C LYS A 281 -32.34 1.72 60.17
N LYS A 282 -31.47 0.89 59.58
CA LYS A 282 -30.70 -0.12 60.34
C LYS A 282 -29.64 0.51 61.24
N ARG A 283 -28.97 1.57 60.78
CA ARG A 283 -27.98 2.30 61.58
C ARG A 283 -28.62 3.01 62.77
N SER A 284 -29.78 3.65 62.60
CA SER A 284 -30.48 4.28 63.72
C SER A 284 -30.94 3.26 64.77
N LYS A 285 -31.45 2.10 64.34
CA LYS A 285 -31.79 1.00 65.27
C LYS A 285 -30.57 0.40 65.97
N LEU A 286 -29.43 0.35 65.29
CA LEU A 286 -28.19 -0.13 65.89
C LEU A 286 -27.64 0.88 66.91
N GLU A 287 -27.74 2.18 66.64
CA GLU A 287 -27.32 3.23 67.58
C GLU A 287 -28.18 3.27 68.85
N GLU A 288 -29.50 3.01 68.75
CA GLU A 288 -30.38 2.86 69.93
C GLU A 288 -30.05 1.60 70.76
N MET A 289 -29.70 0.48 70.11
CA MET A 289 -29.28 -0.74 70.81
C MET A 289 -27.89 -0.62 71.43
N VAL A 290 -26.98 0.09 70.79
CA VAL A 290 -25.63 0.36 71.31
C VAL A 290 -25.70 1.29 72.54
N ARG A 291 -26.56 2.31 72.53
CA ARG A 291 -26.73 3.20 73.70
C ARG A 291 -27.30 2.47 74.94
N ARG A 292 -28.20 1.50 74.75
CA ARG A 292 -28.71 0.66 75.86
C ARG A 292 -27.69 -0.36 76.37
N ALA A 293 -26.80 -0.85 75.51
CA ALA A 293 -25.70 -1.71 75.94
C ALA A 293 -24.64 -0.95 76.78
N TYR A 294 -24.41 0.35 76.49
CA TYR A 294 -23.49 1.16 77.30
C TYR A 294 -24.02 1.56 78.69
N GLU A 295 -25.33 1.47 78.96
CA GLU A 295 -25.90 1.66 80.29
C GLU A 295 -25.77 0.41 81.19
N GLU A 296 -25.59 -0.79 80.62
CA GLU A 296 -25.44 -2.03 81.39
C GLU A 296 -23.98 -2.46 81.66
N GLU A 297 -22.97 -1.83 81.04
CA GLU A 297 -21.55 -2.19 81.23
C GLU A 297 -20.70 -1.17 82.02
N ALA A 298 -21.31 -0.14 82.63
CA ALA A 298 -20.58 0.78 83.51
C ALA A 298 -20.18 0.18 84.88
N LEU A 299 -20.54 -1.08 85.17
CA LEU A 299 -20.19 -1.76 86.42
C LEU A 299 -19.51 -3.11 86.17
N GLN A 300 -18.28 -3.07 85.65
CA GLN A 300 -17.12 -3.88 86.07
C GLN A 300 -16.10 -3.97 84.93
N VAL A 301 -15.21 -2.97 84.85
CA VAL A 301 -13.94 -3.13 84.14
C VAL A 301 -12.85 -3.24 85.19
N SER A 302 -12.42 -4.47 85.50
CA SER A 302 -11.20 -4.71 86.28
C SER A 302 -10.04 -4.90 85.31
N MET A 303 -9.11 -3.94 85.31
CA MET A 303 -7.85 -4.00 84.55
C MET A 303 -6.89 -5.02 85.16
N VAL A 304 -6.48 -6.04 84.39
CA VAL A 304 -5.18 -6.75 84.46
C VAL A 304 -5.01 -7.41 83.09
N GLY A 305 -3.90 -7.42 82.36
CA GLY A 305 -2.53 -6.98 82.54
C GLY A 305 -1.77 -7.46 81.29
N HIS A 306 -0.76 -6.70 80.90
CA HIS A 306 0.14 -6.93 79.76
C HIS A 306 0.66 -8.37 79.60
N THR A 307 0.67 -8.91 78.38
CA THR A 307 1.85 -9.62 77.85
C THR A 307 1.94 -9.51 76.32
N GLN A 308 3.09 -9.03 75.89
CA GLN A 308 3.51 -8.86 74.50
C GLN A 308 4.12 -10.18 73.99
N LYS A 309 3.72 -10.65 72.81
CA LYS A 309 4.57 -11.53 71.98
C LYS A 309 4.47 -11.15 70.50
N THR A 310 5.58 -10.61 70.01
CA THR A 310 5.90 -10.40 68.60
C THR A 310 6.38 -11.71 67.99
N ILE A 311 5.83 -12.12 66.83
CA ILE A 311 6.49 -13.09 65.94
C ILE A 311 6.50 -12.51 64.52
N LYS A 312 7.73 -12.30 64.02
CA LYS A 312 8.08 -11.87 62.66
C LYS A 312 7.80 -12.98 61.65
N ARG A 313 7.43 -12.60 60.42
CA ARG A 313 7.34 -13.49 59.25
C ARG A 313 8.55 -13.20 58.33
N PRO A 314 9.44 -14.16 58.00
CA PRO A 314 10.36 -14.05 56.87
C PRO A 314 9.65 -14.54 55.60
N LEU A 315 9.63 -13.74 54.54
CA LEU A 315 10.64 -13.49 53.50
C LEU A 315 10.52 -14.48 52.34
N VAL A 316 10.29 -13.85 51.19
CA VAL A 316 10.26 -14.34 49.81
C VAL A 316 11.64 -14.84 49.41
N ASP A 317 11.70 -15.86 48.56
CA ASP A 317 12.82 -16.00 47.62
C ASP A 317 12.37 -16.51 46.24
N HIS A 318 13.02 -15.93 45.25
CA HIS A 318 12.96 -16.12 43.80
C HIS A 318 13.66 -17.41 43.32
N TYR A 319 13.33 -17.85 42.10
CA TYR A 319 14.14 -18.47 41.01
C TYR A 319 13.19 -19.36 40.15
N ILE A 320 13.09 -19.36 38.82
CA ILE A 320 13.81 -18.82 37.63
C ILE A 320 12.75 -18.38 36.62
#